data_AF-A0A388KWI3-F1
#
_entry.id   AF-A0A388KWI3-F1
#
_cell.length_a   1.000
_cell.length_b   1.000
_cell.length_c   1.000
_cell.angle_alpha   90.00
_cell.angle_beta   90.00
_cell.angle_gamma   90.00
#
_symmetry.space_group_name_H-M   'P 1'
#
loop_
_entity.id
_entity.type
_entity.pdbx_description
1 polymer ?
#
loop_
_entity_poly.entity_id
_entity_poly.type
_entity_poly.pdbx_seq_one_letter_code
_entity_poly.pdbx_strand_id
1 'polypeptide(L)'
;MAVKIGINGFGRIGRLVLRASLNHPNVQVVAVNDPFLDPEYIVYLFKYDTVHGKYKGEVGLSADKKLVWGYSNRVVELIEHISKA
;
A
#
# COMPACT_ATOMS: atom_id res chain seq x y z
N MET A 1 12.93 -13.41 10.69
CA MET A 1 12.10 -13.45 9.48
C MET A 1 10.92 -12.50 9.70
N ALA A 2 10.61 -11.61 8.76
CA ALA A 2 9.50 -10.67 8.95
C ALA A 2 8.14 -11.38 8.83
N VAL A 3 7.17 -10.99 9.67
CA VAL A 3 5.79 -11.47 9.58
C VAL A 3 5.13 -10.83 8.36
N LYS A 4 4.60 -11.66 7.48
CA LYS A 4 3.89 -11.22 6.28
C LYS A 4 2.43 -10.97 6.60
N ILE A 5 1.92 -9.80 6.26
CA ILE A 5 0.53 -9.39 6.51
C ILE A 5 -0.13 -8.85 5.24
N GLY A 6 -1.44 -9.03 5.14
CA GLY A 6 -2.29 -8.37 4.15
C GLY A 6 -3.13 -7.28 4.80
N ILE A 7 -3.54 -6.28 4.02
CA ILE A 7 -4.46 -5.23 4.45
C ILE A 7 -5.75 -5.35 3.62
N ASN A 8 -6.88 -5.52 4.29
CA ASN A 8 -8.20 -5.50 3.66
C ASN A 8 -8.92 -4.19 4.04
N GLY A 9 -9.10 -3.32 3.05
CA GLY A 9 -9.56 -1.94 3.21
C GLY A 9 -8.40 -0.94 3.30
N PHE A 10 -8.25 -0.09 2.28
CA PHE A 10 -7.19 0.91 2.17
C PHE A 10 -7.66 2.33 2.53
N GLY A 11 -8.56 2.39 3.51
CA GLY A 11 -9.01 3.61 4.16
C GLY A 11 -7.94 4.21 5.09
N ARG A 12 -8.40 5.06 6.02
CA ARG A 12 -7.51 5.83 6.91
C ARG A 12 -6.56 4.95 7.73
N ILE A 13 -7.06 3.88 8.36
CA ILE A 13 -6.23 2.98 9.16
C ILE A 13 -5.30 2.14 8.28
N GLY A 14 -5.80 1.56 7.19
CA GLY A 14 -4.99 0.73 6.28
C GLY A 14 -3.75 1.47 5.76
N ARG A 15 -3.91 2.75 5.36
CA ARG A 15 -2.79 3.59 4.93
C ARG A 15 -1.76 3.84 6.02
N LEU A 16 -2.21 4.11 7.25
CA LEU A 16 -1.31 4.37 8.38
C LEU A 16 -0.57 3.10 8.83
N VAL A 17 -1.26 1.96 8.83
CA VAL A 17 -0.63 0.64 9.08
C VAL A 17 0.45 0.38 8.04
N LEU A 18 0.17 0.62 6.76
CA LEU A 18 1.18 0.47 5.72
C LEU A 18 2.36 1.42 5.94
N ARG A 19 2.12 2.72 6.18
CA ARG A 19 3.18 3.69 6.49
C ARG A 19 4.05 3.26 7.67
N ALA A 20 3.45 2.76 8.75
CA ALA A 20 4.17 2.27 9.93
C ALA A 20 5.00 1.02 9.62
N SER A 21 4.45 0.08 8.83
CA SER A 21 5.12 -1.18 8.47
C SER A 21 6.40 -0.98 7.66
N LEU A 22 6.50 0.11 6.88
CA LEU A 22 7.68 0.42 6.06
C LEU A 22 8.94 0.67 6.90
N ASN A 23 8.77 1.15 8.14
CA ASN A 23 9.87 1.39 9.08
C ASN A 23 10.01 0.24 10.10
N HIS A 24 9.25 -0.84 9.98
CA HIS A 24 9.25 -1.94 10.94
C HIS A 24 9.97 -3.17 10.37
N PRO A 25 11.15 -3.57 10.90
CA PRO A 25 11.94 -4.64 10.31
C PRO A 25 11.27 -6.01 10.40
N ASN A 26 10.42 -6.22 11.40
CA ASN A 26 9.74 -7.50 11.63
C ASN A 26 8.38 -7.63 10.94
N VAL A 27 7.94 -6.62 10.18
CA VAL A 27 6.63 -6.64 9.50
C VAL A 27 6.82 -6.34 8.03
N GLN A 28 6.15 -7.12 7.19
CA GLN A 28 6.11 -6.93 5.76
C GLN A 28 4.65 -6.99 5.30
N VAL A 29 4.12 -5.87 4.84
CA VAL A 29 2.87 -5.89 4.08
C VAL A 29 3.17 -6.48 2.71
N VAL A 30 2.40 -7.50 2.30
CA VAL A 30 2.59 -8.20 1.02
C VAL A 30 1.44 -7.95 0.06
N ALA A 31 0.25 -7.64 0.56
CA ALA A 31 -0.92 -7.41 -0.25
C ALA A 31 -1.85 -6.34 0.36
N VAL A 32 -2.53 -5.61 -0.52
CA VAL A 32 -3.62 -4.68 -0.17
C VAL A 32 -4.82 -5.01 -1.06
N ASN A 33 -5.99 -5.13 -0.46
CA ASN A 33 -7.28 -5.28 -1.16
C ASN A 33 -8.18 -4.10 -0.80
N ASP A 34 -8.71 -3.40 -1.81
CA ASP A 34 -9.80 -2.43 -1.65
C ASP A 34 -10.65 -2.42 -2.93
N PRO A 35 -11.91 -2.88 -2.89
CA PRO A 35 -12.72 -3.04 -4.09
C PRO A 35 -13.24 -1.70 -4.66
N PHE A 36 -13.03 -0.58 -3.97
CA PHE A 36 -13.61 0.72 -4.35
C PHE A 36 -12.57 1.74 -4.81
N LEU A 37 -11.28 1.39 -4.82
CA LEU A 37 -10.20 2.31 -5.16
C LEU A 37 -9.40 1.80 -6.35
N ASP A 38 -9.20 2.65 -7.35
CA ASP A 38 -8.28 2.38 -8.44
C ASP A 38 -6.81 2.45 -7.97
N PRO A 39 -5.90 1.67 -8.58
CA PRO A 39 -4.47 1.65 -8.21
C PRO A 39 -3.82 3.04 -8.19
N GLU A 40 -4.13 3.89 -9.16
CA GLU A 40 -3.59 5.25 -9.27
C GLU A 40 -4.06 6.13 -8.11
N TYR A 41 -5.33 6.02 -7.72
CA TYR A 41 -5.90 6.73 -6.59
C TYR A 41 -5.37 6.20 -5.26
N ILE A 42 -5.09 4.90 -5.14
CA ILE A 42 -4.39 4.32 -3.99
C ILE A 42 -2.99 4.97 -3.82
N VAL A 43 -2.22 5.11 -4.90
CA VAL A 43 -0.93 5.82 -4.87
C VAL A 43 -1.11 7.28 -4.43
N TYR A 44 -2.11 7.97 -4.98
CA TYR A 44 -2.41 9.36 -4.63
C TYR A 44 -2.74 9.51 -3.13
N LEU A 45 -3.70 8.72 -2.63
CA LEU A 45 -4.14 8.73 -1.23
C LEU A 45 -3.02 8.33 -0.27
N PHE A 46 -2.12 7.45 -0.68
CA PHE A 46 -0.95 7.15 0.12
C PHE A 46 0.06 8.29 0.12
N LYS A 47 0.30 8.93 -1.02
CA LYS A 47 1.28 10.02 -1.18
C LYS A 47 0.85 11.27 -0.43
N TYR A 48 -0.44 11.60 -0.42
CA TYR A 48 -0.96 12.82 0.19
C TYR A 48 -1.96 12.49 1.30
N ASP A 49 -1.59 12.80 2.54
CA ASP A 49 -2.46 12.68 3.71
C ASP A 49 -2.62 14.05 4.38
N THR A 50 -3.86 14.48 4.62
CA THR A 50 -4.15 15.81 5.18
C THR A 50 -3.64 15.99 6.61
N VAL A 51 -3.61 14.91 7.41
CA VAL A 51 -3.24 14.97 8.83
C VAL A 51 -1.77 14.63 9.05
N HIS A 52 -1.28 13.62 8.33
CA HIS A 52 0.10 13.14 8.48
C HIS A 52 1.05 13.66 7.40
N GLY A 53 0.55 14.54 6.52
CA GLY A 53 1.32 15.16 5.46
C GLY A 53 1.70 14.20 4.33
N LYS A 54 2.51 14.75 3.41
CA LYS A 54 3.02 14.02 2.25
C LYS A 54 3.98 12.91 2.67
N TYR A 55 3.81 11.72 2.10
CA TYR A 55 4.77 10.64 2.27
C TYR A 55 6.12 11.03 1.65
N LYS A 56 7.20 10.84 2.40
CA LYS A 56 8.56 11.29 2.03
C LYS A 56 9.31 10.30 1.13
N GLY A 57 8.91 9.03 1.12
CA GLY A 57 9.50 8.03 0.24
C GLY A 57 8.86 8.02 -1.14
N GLU A 58 9.37 7.16 -2.01
CA GLU A 58 8.78 6.95 -3.33
C GLU A 58 7.64 5.94 -3.25
N VAL A 59 6.57 6.23 -3.98
CA VAL A 59 5.43 5.35 -4.21
C VAL A 59 5.02 5.49 -5.67
N GLY A 60 4.77 4.36 -6.32
CA GLY A 60 4.26 4.33 -7.68
C GLY A 60 3.67 2.97 -8.04
N LEU A 61 3.29 2.85 -9.30
CA LEU A 61 2.83 1.61 -9.91
C LEU A 61 3.91 1.06 -10.83
N SER A 62 4.12 -0.25 -10.82
CA SER A 62 4.87 -0.95 -11.86
C SER A 62 4.07 -1.04 -13.15
N ALA A 63 4.71 -1.49 -14.24
CA ALA A 63 4.02 -1.79 -15.51
C ALA A 63 2.84 -2.78 -15.31
N ASP A 64 2.99 -3.75 -14.41
CA ASP A 64 1.94 -4.72 -14.06
C ASP A 64 0.94 -4.22 -13.00
N LYS A 65 0.83 -2.90 -12.78
CA LYS A 65 -0.03 -2.28 -11.75
C LYS A 65 0.22 -2.72 -10.30
N LYS A 66 1.41 -3.21 -9.97
CA LYS A 66 1.79 -3.51 -8.58
C LYS A 66 2.26 -2.24 -7.88
N LEU A 67 1.96 -2.09 -6.59
CA LEU A 67 2.49 -0.98 -5.81
C LEU A 67 3.96 -1.23 -5.47
N VAL A 68 4.79 -0.23 -5.80
CA VAL A 68 6.23 -0.27 -5.54
C VAL A 68 6.62 0.90 -4.66
N TRP A 69 7.47 0.63 -3.66
CA TRP A 69 7.96 1.59 -2.68
C TRP A 69 9.48 1.72 -2.78
N GLY A 70 10.00 2.96 -2.89
CA GLY A 70 11.43 3.18 -3.22
C GLY A 70 12.42 3.02 -2.05
N TYR A 71 11.98 2.95 -0.79
CA TYR A 71 12.92 2.96 0.33
C TYR A 71 13.51 1.58 0.68
N SER A 72 13.00 0.49 0.11
CA SER A 72 13.44 -0.86 0.51
C SER A 72 13.27 -1.96 -0.55
N ASN A 73 13.01 -1.62 -1.82
CA ASN A 73 12.63 -2.58 -2.87
C ASN A 73 11.47 -3.51 -2.45
N ARG A 74 10.63 -3.08 -1.50
CA ARG A 74 9.46 -3.83 -1.07
C ARG A 74 8.37 -3.64 -2.11
N VAL A 75 7.86 -4.75 -2.62
CA VAL A 75 6.75 -4.78 -3.57
C VAL A 75 5.51 -5.23 -2.80
N VAL A 76 4.41 -4.50 -2.96
CA VAL A 76 3.10 -4.86 -2.42
C VAL A 76 2.18 -5.16 -3.58
N GLU A 77 1.58 -6.34 -3.56
CA GLU A 77 0.62 -6.73 -4.57
C GLU A 77 -0.72 -6.02 -4.29
N LEU A 78 -1.23 -5.33 -5.32
CA LEU A 78 -2.61 -4.90 -5.31
C LEU A 78 -3.46 -6.08 -5.74
N ILE A 79 -4.32 -6.52 -4.84
CA ILE A 79 -5.34 -7.50 -5.19
C ILE A 79 -6.49 -6.70 -5.77
N GLU A 80 -6.52 -6.58 -7.10
CA GLU A 80 -7.73 -6.14 -7.80
C GLU A 80 -8.83 -7.17 -7.50
N HIS A 81 -9.97 -6.70 -7.00
CA HIS A 81 -11.07 -7.61 -6.75
C HIS A 81 -11.55 -8.16 -8.09
N ILE A 82 -11.49 -9.49 -8.25
CA ILE A 82 -12.28 -10.22 -9.23
C ILE A 82 -13.73 -9.92 -8.86
N SER A 83 -14.33 -8.92 -9.48
CA SER A 83 -15.78 -8.73 -9.48
C SER A 83 -16.39 -9.94 -10.18
N LYS A 84 -16.65 -10.99 -9.41
CA LYS A 84 -17.58 -12.06 -9.76
C LYS A 84 -18.65 -12.09 -8.68
N ALA A 85 -19.66 -11.27 -8.89
CA ALA A 85 -21.04 -11.56 -8.57
C ALA A 85 -21.89 -11.08 -9.75
#